data_AF-A0A367M2R9-F1
#
_entry.id   AF-A0A367M2R9-F1
#
_cell.length_a   1.000
_cell.length_b   1.000
_cell.length_c   1.000
_cell.angle_alpha   90.00
_cell.angle_beta   90.00
_cell.angle_gamma   90.00
#
_symmetry.space_group_name_H-M   'P 1'
#
loop_
_entity.id
_entity.type
_entity.pdbx_description
1 polymer ?
#
loop_
_entity_poly.entity_id
_entity_poly.type
_entity_poly.pdbx_seq_one_letter_code
_entity_poly.pdbx_strand_id
1 'polypeptide(L)'
;MGTYLFQYAQDKDYVLGVSDEQSGAKVVLRKAQGTPYRFILWDVDQDTGVITLNSSGGQLAIDPQGGKVSPQNILTLAVVNSSSQSQRFDMVTKPLYILSVPEPGLCIDNQNRVTKDGNPIWLYEFNGSQAQQWIPQRLSFAKADF
;
A
#
# COMPACT_ATOMS: atom_id res chain seq x y z
N MET A 1 -9.04 2.47 -12.76
CA MET A 1 -8.18 1.48 -12.08
C MET A 1 -6.88 1.28 -12.83
N GLY A 2 -5.74 1.21 -12.14
CA GLY A 2 -4.44 0.90 -12.75
C GLY A 2 -3.60 0.03 -11.82
N THR A 3 -2.70 -0.79 -12.37
CA THR A 3 -1.82 -1.67 -11.59
C THR A 3 -0.49 -0.97 -11.32
N TYR A 4 -0.03 -1.03 -10.07
CA TYR A 4 1.14 -0.33 -9.57
C TYR A 4 2.04 -1.24 -8.75
N LEU A 5 3.33 -0.92 -8.81
CA LEU A 5 4.33 -1.29 -7.81
C LEU A 5 4.69 -0.02 -7.04
N PHE A 6 4.61 -0.02 -5.71
CA PHE A 6 4.99 1.13 -4.89
C PHE A 6 6.41 0.93 -4.33
N GLN A 7 7.40 1.59 -4.91
CA GLN A 7 8.79 1.48 -4.51
C GLN A 7 9.10 2.37 -3.31
N TYR A 8 9.84 1.87 -2.34
CA TYR A 8 10.24 2.65 -1.17
C TYR A 8 11.31 3.67 -1.56
N ALA A 9 11.09 4.96 -1.26
CA ALA A 9 11.97 6.02 -1.77
C ALA A 9 13.38 5.99 -1.18
N GLN A 10 13.52 5.59 0.09
CA GLN A 10 14.81 5.51 0.77
C GLN A 10 15.71 4.40 0.21
N ASP A 11 15.10 3.27 -0.17
CA ASP A 11 15.80 2.12 -0.73
C ASP A 11 14.93 1.46 -1.80
N LYS A 12 15.34 1.67 -3.05
CA LYS A 12 14.59 1.28 -4.24
C LYS A 12 14.60 -0.23 -4.50
N ASP A 13 15.41 -0.98 -3.77
CA ASP A 13 15.37 -2.45 -3.80
C ASP A 13 14.16 -2.99 -3.02
N TYR A 14 13.44 -2.12 -2.30
CA TYR A 14 12.26 -2.47 -1.54
C TYR A 14 10.97 -1.83 -2.07
N VAL A 15 9.85 -2.54 -1.86
CA VAL A 15 8.51 -2.17 -2.31
C VAL A 15 7.48 -2.44 -1.22
N LEU A 16 6.33 -1.78 -1.34
CA LEU A 16 5.13 -2.11 -0.57
C LEU A 16 4.60 -3.48 -1.01
N GLY A 17 4.46 -4.40 -0.06
CA GLY A 17 3.92 -5.72 -0.34
C GLY A 17 3.15 -6.29 0.83
N VAL A 18 2.86 -7.59 0.77
CA VAL A 18 2.12 -8.30 1.81
C VAL A 18 2.88 -9.52 2.33
N SER A 19 2.56 -9.93 3.55
CA SER A 19 3.12 -11.15 4.15
C SER A 19 2.53 -12.41 3.53
N ASP A 20 1.27 -12.35 3.11
CA ASP A 20 0.47 -13.43 2.54
C ASP A 20 -0.74 -12.85 1.75
N GLU A 21 -1.47 -13.68 1.00
CA GLU A 21 -2.56 -13.27 0.09
C GLU A 21 -3.96 -13.50 0.69
N GLN A 22 -4.10 -13.36 2.01
CA GLN A 22 -5.35 -13.61 2.73
C GLN A 22 -5.73 -12.42 3.62
N SER A 23 -7.02 -12.31 3.96
CA SER A 23 -7.51 -11.32 4.93
C SER A 23 -6.77 -11.46 6.27
N GLY A 24 -6.40 -10.33 6.86
CA GLY A 24 -5.58 -10.25 8.07
C GLY A 24 -4.07 -10.33 7.84
N ALA A 25 -3.61 -10.65 6.61
CA ALA A 25 -2.19 -10.60 6.28
C ALA A 25 -1.64 -9.17 6.44
N LYS A 26 -0.42 -9.02 6.93
CA LYS A 26 0.20 -7.72 7.14
C LYS A 26 0.67 -7.13 5.81
N VAL A 27 0.54 -5.82 5.68
CA VAL A 27 1.30 -5.05 4.69
C VAL A 27 2.71 -4.86 5.25
N VAL A 28 3.70 -5.19 4.44
CA VAL A 28 5.11 -5.24 4.85
C VAL A 28 6.00 -4.69 3.75
N LEU A 29 7.20 -4.27 4.14
CA LEU A 29 8.28 -3.98 3.20
C LEU A 29 8.78 -5.30 2.59
N ARG A 30 8.87 -5.37 1.26
CA ARG A 30 9.38 -6.54 0.53
C ARG A 30 10.55 -6.17 -0.36
N LYS A 31 11.52 -7.07 -0.54
CA LYS A 31 12.47 -6.93 -1.66
C LYS A 31 11.70 -6.97 -2.98
N ALA A 32 12.02 -6.07 -3.90
CA ALA A 32 11.45 -6.05 -5.24
C ALA A 32 11.91 -7.26 -6.05
N GLN A 33 13.22 -7.51 -6.08
CA GLN A 33 13.79 -8.65 -6.79
C GLN A 33 13.54 -9.96 -6.02
N GLY A 34 13.04 -10.97 -6.73
CA GLY A 34 12.81 -12.31 -6.19
C GLY A 34 11.48 -12.49 -5.45
N THR A 35 10.74 -11.41 -5.18
CA THR A 35 9.38 -11.51 -4.64
C THR A 35 8.38 -11.71 -5.78
N PRO A 36 7.55 -12.76 -5.75
CA PRO A 36 6.50 -12.96 -6.76
C PRO A 36 5.51 -11.78 -6.80
N TYR A 37 5.10 -11.37 -8.00
CA TYR A 37 4.19 -10.23 -8.21
C TYR A 37 2.87 -10.31 -7.44
N ARG A 38 2.38 -11.51 -7.17
CA ARG A 38 1.19 -11.75 -6.37
C ARG A 38 1.27 -11.21 -4.92
N PHE A 39 2.46 -10.84 -4.44
CA PHE A 39 2.65 -10.22 -3.13
C PHE A 39 2.94 -8.71 -3.17
N ILE A 40 3.14 -8.11 -4.35
CA ILE A 40 3.69 -6.74 -4.47
C ILE A 40 3.00 -5.87 -5.54
N LEU A 41 2.06 -6.42 -6.30
CA LEU A 41 1.26 -5.64 -7.25
C LEU A 41 -0.06 -5.19 -6.63
N TRP A 42 -0.36 -3.92 -6.84
CA TRP A 42 -1.54 -3.26 -6.28
C TRP A 42 -2.38 -2.67 -7.41
N ASP A 43 -3.68 -2.94 -7.39
CA ASP A 43 -4.63 -2.21 -8.22
C ASP A 43 -5.13 -1.00 -7.44
N VAL A 44 -5.02 0.18 -8.06
CA VAL A 44 -5.43 1.46 -7.49
C VAL A 44 -6.66 1.96 -8.21
N ASP A 45 -7.73 2.14 -7.46
CA ASP A 45 -8.90 2.88 -7.90
C ASP A 45 -8.75 4.36 -7.51
N GLN A 46 -8.52 5.21 -8.52
CA GLN A 46 -8.28 6.64 -8.32
C GLN A 46 -9.55 7.42 -7.97
N ASP A 47 -10.73 6.89 -8.29
CA ASP A 47 -12.00 7.56 -7.98
C ASP A 47 -12.36 7.37 -6.50
N THR A 48 -12.01 6.21 -5.95
CA THR A 48 -12.43 5.80 -4.60
C THR A 48 -11.30 5.82 -3.57
N GLY A 49 -10.04 5.87 -4.02
CA GLY A 49 -8.84 5.80 -3.18
C GLY A 49 -8.55 4.41 -2.62
N VAL A 50 -9.26 3.37 -3.07
CA VAL A 50 -9.05 2.00 -2.59
C VAL A 50 -7.84 1.38 -3.29
N ILE A 51 -6.95 0.77 -2.50
CA ILE A 51 -5.76 0.06 -2.97
C ILE A 51 -5.94 -1.42 -2.68
N THR A 52 -6.16 -2.22 -3.73
CA THR A 52 -6.38 -3.67 -3.61
C THR A 52 -5.18 -4.48 -4.04
N LEU A 53 -4.94 -5.63 -3.40
CA LEU A 53 -3.94 -6.58 -3.86
C LEU A 53 -4.37 -7.13 -5.23
N ASN A 54 -3.53 -6.97 -6.25
CA ASN A 54 -3.89 -7.37 -7.63
C ASN A 54 -4.25 -8.85 -7.74
N SER A 55 -3.51 -9.74 -7.08
CA SER A 55 -3.79 -11.18 -7.12
C SER A 55 -5.10 -11.59 -6.46
N SER A 56 -5.68 -10.73 -5.62
CA SER A 56 -6.99 -10.98 -5.00
C SER A 56 -8.16 -10.73 -5.95
N GLY A 57 -7.93 -10.21 -7.15
CA GLY A 57 -9.01 -9.85 -8.09
C GLY A 57 -9.93 -8.76 -7.55
N GLY A 58 -9.38 -7.81 -6.77
CA GLY A 58 -10.14 -6.71 -6.17
C GLY A 58 -10.92 -7.08 -4.90
N GLN A 59 -10.63 -8.22 -4.27
CA GLN A 59 -11.35 -8.66 -3.06
C GLN A 59 -10.71 -8.18 -1.75
N LEU A 60 -9.40 -7.94 -1.73
CA LEU A 60 -8.65 -7.57 -0.54
C LEU A 60 -7.99 -6.19 -0.71
N ALA A 61 -8.31 -5.25 0.17
CA ALA A 61 -7.75 -3.90 0.22
C ALA A 61 -6.78 -3.71 1.40
N ILE A 62 -5.87 -2.73 1.26
CA ILE A 62 -5.13 -2.19 2.40
C ILE A 62 -6.12 -1.52 3.36
N ASP A 63 -6.03 -1.87 4.64
CA ASP A 63 -6.87 -1.34 5.72
C ASP A 63 -6.06 -1.31 7.02
N PRO A 64 -6.12 -0.24 7.84
CA PRO A 64 -5.64 -0.31 9.21
C PRO A 64 -6.27 -1.50 9.94
N GLN A 65 -5.49 -2.22 10.75
CA GLN A 65 -5.96 -3.44 11.39
C GLN A 65 -7.28 -3.20 12.14
N GLY A 66 -8.31 -3.98 11.79
CA GLY A 66 -9.65 -3.85 12.34
C GLY A 66 -10.42 -2.59 11.93
N GLY A 67 -10.01 -1.91 10.85
CA GLY A 67 -10.59 -0.65 10.38
C GLY A 67 -10.31 0.55 11.29
N LYS A 68 -9.36 0.41 12.23
CA LYS A 68 -9.07 1.44 13.23
C LYS A 68 -8.07 2.47 12.69
N VAL A 69 -8.57 3.62 12.25
CA VAL A 69 -7.74 4.75 11.83
C VAL A 69 -7.16 5.45 13.05
N SER A 70 -5.94 5.07 13.45
CA SER A 70 -5.20 5.69 14.54
C SER A 70 -3.69 5.62 14.28
N PRO A 71 -2.88 6.52 14.86
CA PRO A 71 -1.43 6.43 14.77
C PRO A 71 -0.91 5.07 15.22
N GLN A 72 0.18 4.65 14.58
CA GLN A 72 0.92 3.41 14.85
C GLN A 72 0.13 2.12 14.63
N ASN A 73 -1.06 2.19 14.03
CA ASN A 73 -1.80 0.97 13.70
C ASN A 73 -1.19 0.28 12.48
N ILE A 74 -0.99 -1.03 12.56
CA ILE A 74 -0.43 -1.82 11.46
C ILE A 74 -1.45 -1.88 10.32
N LEU A 75 -0.96 -1.82 9.08
CA LEU A 75 -1.80 -2.04 7.90
C LEU A 75 -1.88 -3.53 7.58
N THR A 76 -3.08 -3.98 7.21
CA THR A 76 -3.39 -5.36 6.86
C THR A 76 -4.19 -5.42 5.56
N LEU A 77 -4.33 -6.60 4.98
CA LEU A 77 -5.37 -6.89 4.00
C LEU A 77 -6.71 -7.10 4.70
N ALA A 78 -7.77 -6.45 4.23
CA ALA A 78 -9.14 -6.69 4.65
C ALA A 78 -10.04 -6.87 3.43
N VAL A 79 -11.16 -7.56 3.59
CA VAL A 79 -12.18 -7.65 2.54
C VAL A 79 -12.64 -6.25 2.14
N VAL A 80 -12.69 -5.98 0.83
CA VAL A 80 -13.16 -4.69 0.31
C VAL A 80 -14.57 -4.41 0.82
N ASN A 81 -14.74 -3.25 1.42
CA ASN A 81 -16.01 -2.75 1.93
C ASN A 81 -16.23 -1.33 1.40
N SER A 82 -17.16 -1.17 0.45
CA SER A 82 -17.45 0.12 -0.20
C SER A 82 -17.96 1.20 0.76
N SER A 83 -18.45 0.83 1.95
CA SER A 83 -18.86 1.78 2.99
C SER A 83 -17.72 2.12 3.96
N SER A 84 -16.61 1.38 3.95
CA SER A 84 -15.49 1.60 4.86
C SER A 84 -14.67 2.81 4.44
N GLN A 85 -14.59 3.80 5.32
CA GLN A 85 -13.73 4.97 5.11
C GLN A 85 -12.25 4.64 5.40
N SER A 86 -11.96 3.64 6.24
CA SER A 86 -10.59 3.28 6.60
C SER A 86 -9.78 2.67 5.44
N GLN A 87 -10.47 2.19 4.40
CA GLN A 87 -9.88 1.62 3.17
C GLN A 87 -9.58 2.67 2.09
N ARG A 88 -9.79 3.96 2.38
CA ARG A 88 -9.63 5.04 1.40
C ARG A 88 -8.35 5.83 1.65
N PHE A 89 -7.53 5.93 0.61
CA PHE A 89 -6.28 6.65 0.63
C PHE A 89 -6.20 7.71 -0.46
N ASP A 90 -5.66 8.87 -0.11
CA ASP A 90 -5.36 9.97 -1.01
C ASP A 90 -3.90 9.90 -1.45
N MET A 91 -3.72 9.74 -2.76
CA MET A 91 -2.42 9.69 -3.45
C MET A 91 -2.21 10.89 -4.39
N VAL A 92 -3.16 11.83 -4.42
CA VAL A 92 -3.21 12.91 -5.40
C VAL A 92 -2.76 14.23 -4.77
N THR A 93 -3.24 14.56 -3.56
CA THR A 93 -2.95 15.88 -2.98
C THR A 93 -1.49 16.08 -2.61
N LYS A 94 -0.78 15.00 -2.26
CA LYS A 94 0.65 15.00 -1.96
C LYS A 94 1.33 13.86 -2.70
N PRO A 95 1.85 14.10 -3.92
CA PRO A 95 2.59 13.08 -4.67
C PRO A 95 3.69 12.43 -3.82
N LEU A 96 3.91 11.13 -4.01
CA LEU A 96 4.79 10.25 -3.22
C LEU A 96 4.26 9.84 -1.85
N TYR A 97 3.22 10.46 -1.32
CA TYR A 97 2.63 10.08 -0.04
C TYR A 97 1.28 9.41 -0.26
N ILE A 98 0.97 8.41 0.56
CA ILE A 98 -0.31 7.70 0.56
C ILE A 98 -1.00 8.04 1.90
N LEU A 99 -1.87 9.05 1.87
CA LEU A 99 -2.50 9.61 3.06
C LEU A 99 -3.82 8.89 3.35
N SER A 100 -4.18 8.74 4.62
CA SER A 100 -5.53 8.32 5.00
C SER A 100 -6.53 9.41 4.59
N VAL A 101 -7.61 9.06 3.90
CA VAL A 101 -8.71 9.99 3.62
C VAL A 101 -9.46 10.42 4.89
N PRO A 102 -9.90 9.50 5.79
CA PRO A 102 -10.66 9.91 6.97
C PRO A 102 -9.83 10.66 8.02
N GLU A 103 -8.50 10.55 7.98
CA GLU A 103 -7.59 11.30 8.86
C GLU A 103 -6.34 11.73 8.08
N PRO A 104 -6.40 12.87 7.35
CA PRO A 104 -5.32 13.32 6.46
C PRO A 104 -3.99 13.64 7.14
N GLY A 105 -3.95 13.69 8.49
CA GLY A 105 -2.73 13.78 9.27
C GLY A 105 -1.94 12.47 9.36
N LEU A 106 -2.48 11.36 8.84
CA LEU A 106 -1.87 10.03 8.90
C LEU A 106 -1.56 9.48 7.51
N CYS A 107 -0.46 8.73 7.38
CA CYS A 107 -0.03 8.15 6.10
C CYS A 107 0.62 6.77 6.24
N ILE A 108 0.74 6.06 5.12
CA ILE A 108 1.47 4.78 5.02
C ILE A 108 2.96 5.02 5.27
N ASP A 109 3.50 4.39 6.30
CA ASP A 109 4.87 4.60 6.79
C ASP A 109 5.61 3.25 6.96
N ASN A 110 6.88 3.21 6.57
CA ASN A 110 7.77 2.08 6.85
C ASN A 110 8.26 2.15 8.30
N GLN A 111 7.73 1.27 9.16
CA GLN A 111 7.93 1.33 10.61
C GLN A 111 9.41 1.47 10.99
N ASN A 112 9.72 2.54 11.74
CA ASN A 112 11.06 2.86 12.23
C ASN A 112 12.14 2.97 11.13
N ARG A 113 11.76 3.14 9.86
CA ARG A 113 12.66 3.21 8.69
C ARG A 113 13.55 1.98 8.51
N VAL A 114 13.14 0.84 9.03
CA VAL A 114 13.93 -0.39 8.93
C VAL A 114 13.84 -0.93 7.50
N THR A 115 15.00 -1.07 6.84
CA THR A 115 15.13 -1.65 5.49
C THR A 115 15.40 -3.14 5.59
N LYS A 116 14.35 -3.90 5.93
CA LYS A 116 14.40 -5.36 6.07
C LYS A 116 13.12 -5.97 5.51
N ASP A 117 13.25 -7.11 4.83
CA ASP A 117 12.09 -7.86 4.33
C ASP A 117 11.17 -8.25 5.51
N GLY A 118 9.88 -8.04 5.33
CA GLY A 118 8.88 -8.27 6.37
C GLY A 118 8.75 -7.15 7.41
N ASN A 119 9.46 -6.02 7.27
CA ASN A 119 9.26 -4.89 8.18
C ASN A 119 7.81 -4.39 8.09
N PRO A 120 7.10 -4.18 9.21
CA PRO A 120 5.70 -3.78 9.16
C PRO A 120 5.51 -2.41 8.51
N ILE A 121 4.44 -2.30 7.75
CA ILE A 121 3.91 -1.02 7.29
C ILE A 121 2.73 -0.65 8.17
N TRP A 122 2.69 0.60 8.58
CA TRP A 122 1.71 1.11 9.53
C TRP A 122 1.18 2.47 9.10
N LEU A 123 0.13 2.91 9.77
CA LEU A 123 -0.40 4.26 9.68
C LEU A 123 0.35 5.12 10.71
N TYR A 124 0.96 6.23 10.30
CA TYR A 124 1.74 7.08 11.20
C TYR A 124 1.51 8.57 10.94
N GLU A 125 1.75 9.42 11.93
CA GLU A 125 1.68 10.87 11.77
C GLU A 125 2.56 11.36 10.63
N PHE A 126 1.97 12.12 9.71
CA PHE A 126 2.67 12.72 8.60
C PHE A 126 3.78 13.64 9.12
N ASN A 127 5.02 13.34 8.75
CA ASN A 127 6.21 14.10 9.12
C ASN A 127 7.15 14.35 7.92
N GLY A 128 6.72 13.95 6.71
CA GLY A 128 7.43 14.20 5.46
C GLY A 128 8.69 13.36 5.25
N SER A 129 9.02 12.47 6.18
CA SER A 129 10.26 11.71 6.11
C SER A 129 10.28 10.67 4.99
N GLN A 130 11.47 10.15 4.70
CA GLN A 130 11.66 9.09 3.71
C GLN A 130 10.89 7.80 4.04
N ALA A 131 10.54 7.57 5.31
CA ALA A 131 9.70 6.45 5.75
C ALA A 131 8.32 6.43 5.07
N GLN A 132 7.85 7.61 4.65
CA GLN A 132 6.48 7.87 4.20
C GLN A 132 6.40 8.04 2.68
N GLN A 133 7.52 7.92 1.98
CA GLN A 133 7.63 8.19 0.55
C GLN A 133 7.62 6.88 -0.24
N TRP A 134 6.59 6.75 -1.08
CA TRP A 134 6.33 5.61 -1.95
C TRP A 134 6.25 6.09 -3.39
N ILE A 135 7.18 5.66 -4.24
CA ILE A 135 7.24 6.01 -5.65
C ILE A 135 6.29 5.07 -6.42
N PRO A 136 5.15 5.55 -6.94
CA PRO A 136 4.24 4.71 -7.71
C PRO A 136 4.83 4.44 -9.10
N GLN A 137 5.02 3.17 -9.44
CA GLN A 137 5.39 2.72 -10.77
C GLN A 137 4.18 2.06 -11.41
N ARG A 138 3.53 2.75 -12.35
CA ARG A 138 2.39 2.20 -13.08
C ARG A 138 2.89 1.17 -14.09
N LEU A 139 2.36 -0.04 -14.02
CA LEU A 139 2.63 -1.07 -15.02
C LEU A 139 1.68 -0.88 -16.20
N SER A 140 2.25 -0.83 -17.41
CA SER A 140 1.50 -0.93 -18.65
C SER A 140 1.84 -2.25 -19.33
N PHE A 141 0.89 -3.18 -19.33
CA PHE A 141 0.98 -4.33 -20.21
C PHE A 141 0.54 -3.85 -21.60
N ALA A 142 1.50 -3.55 -22.48
CA ALA A 142 1.16 -3.41 -23.89
C ALA A 142 0.50 -4.73 -24.33
N LYS A 143 -0.67 -4.64 -24.96
CA LYS A 143 -1.23 -5.80 -25.67
C LYS A 143 -0.16 -6.23 -26.68
N ALA A 144 0.34 -7.44 -26.55
CA ALA A 144 0.98 -8.08 -27.69
C ALA A 144 -0.13 -8.26 -28.73
N ASP A 145 -0.05 -7.51 -29.82
CA ASP A 145 -0.87 -7.76 -30.99
C ASP A 145 -0.48 -9.15 -31.51
N PHE A 146 -1.41 -10.10 -31.40
CA PHE A 146 -1.36 -11.40 -32.07
C PHE A 146 -2.12 -11.31 -33.39
#